data_AF-A0A967SEL9-F1
#
_entry.id   AF-A0A967SEL9-F1
#
_cell.length_a   1.000
_cell.length_b   1.000
_cell.length_c   1.000
_cell.angle_alpha   90.00
_cell.angle_beta   90.00
_cell.angle_gamma   90.00
#
_symmetry.space_group_name_H-M   'P 1'
#
loop_
_entity.id
_entity.type
_entity.pdbx_description
1 polymer ?
#
loop_
_entity_poly.entity_id
_entity_poly.type
_entity_poly.pdbx_seq_one_letter_code
_entity_poly.pdbx_strand_id
1 'polypeptide(L)' 'LLFTPLLRYTPDLELAPYLAESWELEGDTGAVFRLRRDSRWDDDRPVTAHDAAFTIRRAL' A
#
# COMPACT_ATOMS: atom_id res chain seq x y z
N LEU A 1 2.43 3.28 14.46
CA LEU A 1 1.89 4.30 13.52
C LEU A 1 0.40 4.04 13.40
N LEU A 2 -0.43 5.10 13.35
CA LEU A 2 -1.88 4.95 13.21
C LEU A 2 -2.31 4.58 11.78
N PHE A 3 -1.45 4.82 10.78
CA PHE A 3 -1.72 4.52 9.38
C PHE A 3 -0.53 3.82 8.73
N THR A 4 -0.84 2.98 7.74
CA THR A 4 0.13 2.14 7.03
C THR A 4 0.13 2.52 5.54
N PRO A 5 1.15 3.24 5.04
CA PRO A 5 1.27 3.52 3.61
C PRO A 5 1.54 2.23 2.79
N LEU A 6 1.35 2.32 1.47
CA LEU A 6 1.63 1.21 0.54
C LEU A 6 3.07 0.72 0.67
N LEU A 7 4.02 1.65 0.65
CA LEU A 7 5.46 1.43 0.79
C LEU A 7 6.02 2.28 1.93
N ARG A 8 7.23 1.97 2.34
CA ARG A 8 8.00 2.78 3.31
C ARG A 8 9.42 2.99 2.80
N TYR A 9 10.10 3.98 3.35
CA TYR A 9 11.54 4.13 3.15
C TYR A 9 12.31 3.30 4.18
N THR A 10 13.40 2.69 3.73
CA THR A 10 14.44 2.13 4.61
C THR A 10 15.30 3.27 5.19
N PRO A 11 16.16 3.01 6.19
CA PRO A 11 17.12 4.00 6.66
C PRO A 11 18.03 4.55 5.55
N ASP A 12 18.26 3.77 4.50
CA ASP A 12 19.09 4.15 3.34
C ASP A 12 18.29 4.90 2.25
N LEU A 13 17.03 5.30 2.54
CA LEU A 13 16.12 6.00 1.62
C LEU A 13 15.68 5.19 0.40
N GLU A 14 15.76 3.87 0.47
CA GLU A 14 15.22 2.98 -0.55
C GLU A 14 13.75 2.64 -0.28
N LEU A 15 12.98 2.40 -1.33
CA LEU A 15 11.60 1.91 -1.18
C LEU A 15 11.59 0.45 -0.73
N ALA A 16 10.78 0.15 0.28
CA ALA A 16 10.59 -1.19 0.80
C ALA A 16 9.10 -1.55 0.97
N PRO A 17 8.76 -2.85 0.90
CA PRO A 17 7.42 -3.34 1.19
C PRO A 17 6.90 -2.86 2.56
N TYR A 18 5.60 -2.54 2.60
CA TYR A 18 4.88 -2.28 3.84
C TYR A 18 3.46 -2.87 3.76
N LEU A 19 2.41 -2.07 3.49
CA LEU A 19 1.07 -2.64 3.22
C LEU A 19 1.05 -3.44 1.92
N ALA A 20 1.77 -2.96 0.90
CA ALA A 20 2.07 -3.73 -0.30
C ALA A 20 3.29 -4.62 -0.05
N GLU A 21 3.18 -5.90 -0.42
CA GLU A 21 4.29 -6.87 -0.36
C GLU A 21 5.21 -6.78 -1.58
N SER A 22 4.67 -6.33 -2.72
CA SER A 22 5.42 -6.07 -3.94
C SER A 22 4.73 -5.00 -4.79
N TRP A 23 5.49 -4.41 -5.70
CA TRP A 23 4.99 -3.51 -6.71
C TRP A 23 5.75 -3.68 -8.03
N GLU A 24 5.09 -3.35 -9.13
CA GLU A 24 5.65 -3.36 -10.47
C GLU A 24 5.26 -2.06 -11.17
N LEU A 25 6.18 -1.43 -11.89
CA LEU A 25 5.85 -0.30 -12.76
C LEU A 25 5.27 -0.83 -14.07
N GLU A 26 4.18 -0.22 -14.52
CA GLU A 26 3.46 -0.59 -15.73
C GLU A 26 3.56 0.56 -16.75
N GLY A 27 4.52 0.43 -17.67
CA GLY A 27 4.87 1.51 -18.60
C GLY A 27 5.43 2.75 -17.88
N ASP A 28 5.16 3.93 -18.44
CA ASP A 28 5.71 5.19 -17.93
C ASP A 28 4.85 5.86 -16.85
N THR A 29 3.59 5.43 -16.70
CA THR A 29 2.60 6.13 -15.87
C THR A 29 1.80 5.23 -14.94
N GLY A 30 1.98 3.90 -15.03
CA GLY A 30 1.28 2.92 -14.23
C GLY A 30 2.14 2.30 -13.14
N ALA A 31 1.49 1.85 -12.06
CA ALA A 31 2.10 0.99 -11.06
C ALA A 31 1.04 0.02 -10.50
N VAL A 32 1.42 -1.25 -10.37
CA VAL A 32 0.59 -2.31 -9.80
C VAL A 32 1.14 -2.66 -8.42
N PHE A 33 0.31 -2.57 -7.39
CA PHE A 33 0.67 -2.93 -6.01
C PHE A 33 -0.06 -4.20 -5.58
N ARG A 34 0.67 -5.17 -5.03
CA ARG A 34 0.08 -6.37 -4.42
C ARG A 34 0.06 -6.20 -2.92
N LEU A 35 -1.14 -6.19 -2.33
CA LEU A 35 -1.31 -6.02 -0.88
C LEU A 35 -1.12 -7.34 -0.15
N ARG A 36 -0.59 -7.25 1.07
CA ARG A 36 -0.49 -8.42 1.95
C ARG A 36 -1.89 -8.92 2.33
N ARG A 37 -2.07 -10.25 2.35
CA ARG A 37 -3.36 -10.88 2.71
C ARG A 37 -3.62 -10.96 4.21
N ASP A 38 -2.62 -10.70 5.03
CA ASP A 38 -2.68 -10.77 6.50
C ASP A 38 -3.04 -9.44 7.16
N SER A 39 -3.16 -8.35 6.38
CA SER A 39 -3.41 -7.00 6.90
C SER A 39 -4.87 -6.82 7.29
N ARG A 40 -5.09 -6.29 8.50
CA ARG A 40 -6.41 -6.03 9.08
C ARG A 40 -6.48 -4.63 9.66
N TRP A 41 -7.67 -4.05 9.63
CA TRP A 41 -8.01 -2.86 10.38
C TRP A 41 -8.07 -3.18 11.88
N ASP A 42 -8.07 -2.14 12.72
CA ASP A 42 -8.14 -2.29 14.18
C ASP A 42 -9.44 -2.97 14.66
N ASP A 43 -10.45 -3.04 13.80
CA ASP A 43 -11.72 -3.76 14.01
C ASP A 43 -11.74 -5.17 13.42
N ASP A 44 -10.56 -5.73 13.12
CA ASP A 44 -10.31 -7.06 12.56
C ASP A 44 -10.80 -7.29 11.11
N ARG A 45 -11.41 -6.29 10.45
CA ARG A 45 -11.77 -6.43 9.03
C ARG A 45 -10.53 -6.49 8.14
N PRO A 46 -10.50 -7.34 7.10
CA PRO A 46 -9.37 -7.42 6.19
C PRO A 46 -9.21 -6.11 5.41
N VAL A 47 -7.96 -5.68 5.23
CA VAL A 47 -7.63 -4.55 4.34
C VAL A 47 -7.66 -5.06 2.90
N THR A 48 -8.29 -4.29 2.01
CA THR A 48 -8.46 -4.66 0.59
C THR A 48 -7.91 -3.59 -0.34
N ALA A 49 -7.75 -3.94 -1.62
CA ALA A 49 -7.37 -2.98 -2.67
C ALA A 49 -8.40 -1.84 -2.82
N HIS A 50 -9.67 -2.08 -2.48
CA HIS A 50 -10.71 -1.06 -2.52
C HIS A 50 -10.46 0.05 -1.48
N ASP A 51 -9.95 -0.30 -0.30
CA ASP A 51 -9.66 0.66 0.76
C ASP A 51 -8.49 1.59 0.37
N ALA A 52 -7.43 1.01 -0.21
CA ALA A 52 -6.30 1.77 -0.75
C ALA A 52 -6.76 2.70 -1.88
N ALA A 53 -7.56 2.19 -2.82
CA ALA A 53 -8.05 2.96 -3.95
C ALA A 53 -9.03 4.07 -3.52
N PHE A 54 -9.86 3.83 -2.51
CA PHE A 54 -10.72 4.86 -1.90
C PHE A 54 -9.88 5.99 -1.30
N THR A 55 -8.83 5.65 -0.56
CA THR A 55 -7.94 6.62 0.10
C THR A 55 -7.26 7.53 -0.91
N ILE A 56 -6.70 6.96 -1.99
CA ILE A 56 -6.04 7.72 -3.07
C ILE A 56 -7.05 8.62 -3.78
N ARG A 57 -8.20 8.09 -4.19
CA ARG A 57 -9.23 8.87 -4.90
C ARG A 57 -9.82 10.01 -4.07
N ARG A 58 -9.85 9.86 -2.74
CA ARG A 58 -10.33 10.90 -1.83
C ARG A 58 -9.28 11.99 -1.58
N ALA A 59 -8.00 11.67 -1.73
CA ALA A 59 -6.90 12.61 -1.53
C ALA A 59 -6.62 13.49 -2.76
N LEU A 60 -7.16 13.10 -3.93
CA LEU A 60 -7.16 13.86 -5.17
C LEU A 60 -8.40 14.76 -5.25
#